data_AF-A0A2A7RG88-F1
#
_entry.id   AF-A0A2A7RG88-F1
#
_cell.length_a   1.000
_cell.length_b   1.000
_cell.length_c   1.000
_cell.angle_alpha   90.00
_cell.angle_beta   90.00
_cell.angle_gamma   90.00
#
_symmetry.space_group_name_H-M   'P 1'
#
loop_
_entity.id
_entity.type
_entity.pdbx_description
1 polymer ?
#
loop_
_entity_poly.entity_id
_entity_poly.type
_entity_poly.pdbx_seq_one_letter_code
_entity_poly.pdbx_strand_id
1 'polypeptide(L)'
;MKSTYKLLSIQLDGLPLPSCPPKIVFSLDLNSIDDLNTSFNLFDYDHCIRRVNCSSLLKTNSFSEIDAVVSKVPECTKLILVADECWYAKVMNELYIRRVLQVYAYLDKKYPNLQLEIYVPKDSTQKLFPILKQMKFS
;
A
#
# COMPACT_ATOMS: atom_id res chain seq x y z
N MET A 1 -2.10 -26.63 -0.16
CA MET A 1 -2.63 -25.34 -0.66
C MET A 1 -3.58 -24.67 0.35
N LYS A 2 -3.10 -24.21 1.53
CA LYS A 2 -3.96 -23.65 2.59
C LYS A 2 -3.61 -22.23 3.07
N SER A 3 -2.59 -21.57 2.52
CA SER A 3 -2.12 -20.28 3.05
C SER A 3 -2.40 -19.05 2.17
N THR A 4 -2.83 -19.26 0.93
CA THR A 4 -3.00 -18.18 -0.06
C THR A 4 -4.25 -17.32 0.16
N TYR A 5 -5.27 -17.89 0.80
CA TYR A 5 -6.55 -17.23 1.02
C TYR A 5 -6.60 -16.37 2.29
N LYS A 6 -5.59 -16.45 3.17
CA LYS A 6 -5.48 -15.61 4.38
C LYS A 6 -5.12 -14.15 4.10
N LEU A 7 -4.83 -13.81 2.85
CA LEU A 7 -4.44 -12.47 2.41
C LEU A 7 -5.62 -11.51 2.19
N LEU A 8 -6.85 -11.98 2.39
CA LEU A 8 -8.05 -11.29 1.94
C LEU A 8 -8.99 -11.18 3.14
N SER A 9 -8.68 -10.24 4.04
CA SER A 9 -9.54 -9.99 5.20
C SER A 9 -10.92 -9.50 4.73
N ILE A 10 -11.97 -10.10 5.30
CA ILE A 10 -13.39 -9.82 5.00
C ILE A 10 -13.75 -8.36 5.29
N GLN A 11 -13.00 -7.69 6.16
CA GLN A 11 -13.29 -6.34 6.63
C GLN A 11 -13.10 -5.26 5.55
N LEU A 12 -12.30 -5.53 4.51
CA LEU A 12 -12.13 -4.60 3.40
C LEU A 12 -13.28 -4.72 2.37
N ASP A 13 -14.16 -5.73 2.45
CA ASP A 13 -15.24 -5.94 1.46
C ASP A 13 -16.26 -4.80 1.39
N GLY A 14 -16.43 -4.05 2.48
CA GLY A 14 -17.34 -2.91 2.54
C GLY A 14 -16.72 -1.56 2.19
N LEU A 15 -15.40 -1.48 1.96
CA LEU A 15 -14.75 -0.19 1.70
C LEU A 15 -14.87 0.22 0.24
N PRO A 16 -15.21 1.49 -0.05
CA PRO A 16 -15.21 2.01 -1.40
C PRO A 16 -13.80 2.03 -1.96
N LEU A 17 -13.70 2.01 -3.28
CA LEU A 17 -12.48 2.41 -3.97
C LEU A 17 -12.26 3.91 -3.78
N PRO A 18 -11.01 4.39 -3.90
CA PRO A 18 -10.73 5.82 -3.82
C PRO A 18 -11.47 6.55 -4.94
N SER A 19 -12.00 7.73 -4.62
CA SER A 19 -12.75 8.56 -5.58
C SER A 19 -11.83 9.22 -6.61
N CYS A 20 -10.61 9.58 -6.19
CA CYS A 20 -9.56 10.04 -7.08
C CYS A 20 -8.54 8.92 -7.33
N PRO A 21 -7.92 8.88 -8.52
CA PRO A 21 -6.83 7.95 -8.78
C PRO A 21 -5.68 8.22 -7.79
N PRO A 22 -5.20 7.21 -7.05
CA PRO A 22 -4.07 7.39 -6.16
C PRO A 22 -2.80 7.70 -6.95
N LYS A 23 -1.82 8.32 -6.30
CA LYS A 23 -0.50 8.49 -6.90
C LYS A 23 0.22 7.14 -6.92
N ILE A 24 0.38 6.57 -8.12
CA ILE A 24 1.07 5.29 -8.33
C ILE A 24 2.42 5.53 -8.98
N VAL A 25 3.47 5.06 -8.32
CA VAL A 25 4.84 5.15 -8.81
C VAL A 25 5.31 3.76 -9.24
N PHE A 26 5.65 3.64 -10.51
CA PHE A 26 6.34 2.48 -11.07
C PHE A 26 7.83 2.83 -11.14
N SER A 27 8.68 2.22 -10.32
CA SER A 27 10.13 2.46 -10.34
C SER A 27 10.91 1.18 -10.55
N LEU A 28 12.11 1.36 -11.09
CA LEU A 28 13.11 0.31 -11.28
C LEU A 28 13.84 -0.03 -9.98
N ASP A 29 13.86 0.85 -8.96
CA ASP A 29 14.64 0.63 -7.74
C ASP A 29 14.01 1.24 -6.46
N LEU A 30 13.49 0.38 -5.58
CA LEU A 30 12.98 0.75 -4.24
C LEU A 30 14.07 1.35 -3.35
N ASN A 31 15.33 0.98 -3.60
CA ASN A 31 16.47 1.41 -2.79
C ASN A 31 16.82 2.90 -3.02
N SER A 32 16.25 3.53 -4.04
CA SER A 32 16.38 4.98 -4.29
C SER A 32 15.49 5.84 -3.40
N ILE A 33 14.51 5.23 -2.74
CA ILE A 33 13.72 5.90 -1.71
C ILE A 33 14.56 5.79 -0.42
N ASP A 34 14.50 6.76 0.48
CA ASP A 34 15.07 6.65 1.83
C ASP A 34 13.95 6.20 2.78
N ASP A 35 14.05 5.00 3.38
CA ASP A 35 13.07 4.51 4.37
C ASP A 35 13.65 4.66 5.78
N LEU A 36 12.79 5.02 6.73
CA LEU A 36 13.14 5.13 8.16
C LEU A 36 13.63 3.82 8.76
N ASN A 37 13.19 2.67 8.25
CA ASN A 37 13.66 1.37 8.74
C ASN A 37 15.16 1.13 8.45
N THR A 38 15.75 1.89 7.53
CA THR A 38 17.15 1.74 7.09
C THR A 38 18.06 2.91 7.49
N SER A 39 17.50 4.01 8.00
CA SER A 39 18.26 5.22 8.34
C SER A 39 18.33 5.39 9.86
N PHE A 40 19.48 5.01 10.45
CA PHE A 40 19.81 5.21 11.87
C PHE A 40 20.11 6.68 12.25
N ASN A 41 19.71 7.67 11.43
CA ASN A 41 20.06 9.08 11.65
C ASN A 41 18.80 9.93 11.80
N LEU A 42 18.60 10.37 13.03
CA LEU A 42 17.36 10.90 13.60
C LEU A 42 17.08 12.40 13.36
N PHE A 43 17.82 13.14 12.51
CA PHE A 43 17.80 14.61 12.69
C PHE A 43 17.72 15.55 11.48
N ASP A 44 17.76 15.14 10.20
CA ASP A 44 17.80 16.11 9.09
C ASP A 44 17.05 15.72 7.80
N TYR A 45 15.78 15.33 7.88
CA TYR A 45 14.96 15.28 6.67
C TYR A 45 13.63 16.00 6.87
N ASP A 46 13.40 17.03 6.04
CA ASP A 46 12.15 17.81 5.97
C ASP A 46 10.91 16.95 5.65
N HIS A 47 11.08 15.66 5.29
CA HIS A 47 9.99 14.75 4.95
C HIS A 47 10.32 13.33 5.41
N CYS A 48 9.75 12.94 6.56
CA CYS A 48 9.84 11.59 7.11
C CYS A 48 9.01 10.63 6.23
N ILE A 49 9.69 9.82 5.41
CA ILE A 49 9.07 8.85 4.49
C ILE A 49 9.12 7.46 5.10
N ARG A 50 7.97 6.79 5.16
CA ARG A 50 7.87 5.41 5.63
C ARG A 50 7.35 4.47 4.57
N ARG A 51 7.94 3.28 4.48
CA ARG A 51 7.42 2.19 3.64
C ARG A 51 6.64 1.17 4.45
N VAL A 52 5.56 0.69 3.86
CA VAL A 52 4.78 -0.43 4.39
C VAL A 52 4.40 -1.36 3.26
N ASN A 53 4.72 -2.64 3.44
CA ASN A 53 4.30 -3.70 2.54
C ASN A 53 2.80 -3.95 2.65
N CYS A 54 2.10 -3.83 1.53
CA CYS A 54 0.66 -4.06 1.47
C CYS A 54 0.30 -5.47 1.90
N SER A 55 1.10 -6.49 1.55
CA SER A 55 0.87 -7.86 2.01
C SER A 55 0.76 -7.99 3.54
N SER A 56 1.49 -7.14 4.28
CA SER A 56 1.48 -7.13 5.75
C SER A 56 0.22 -6.46 6.28
N LEU A 57 -0.21 -5.36 5.65
CA LEU A 57 -1.49 -4.71 5.99
C LEU A 57 -2.68 -5.61 5.69
N LEU A 58 -2.66 -6.35 4.58
CA LEU A 58 -3.76 -7.20 4.17
C LEU A 58 -3.90 -8.49 5.00
N LYS A 59 -2.84 -8.89 5.71
CA LYS A 59 -2.87 -9.99 6.70
C LYS A 59 -3.51 -9.58 8.03
N THR A 60 -3.71 -8.28 8.26
CA THR A 60 -4.32 -7.78 9.50
C THR A 60 -5.81 -8.11 9.54
N ASN A 61 -6.31 -8.40 10.74
CA ASN A 61 -7.71 -8.76 10.97
C ASN A 61 -8.50 -7.61 11.59
N SER A 62 -7.94 -6.40 11.68
CA SER A 62 -8.61 -5.24 12.25
C SER A 62 -8.08 -3.92 11.68
N PHE A 63 -8.96 -2.93 11.53
CA PHE A 63 -8.54 -1.56 11.17
C PHE A 63 -7.57 -0.97 12.21
N SER A 64 -7.74 -1.32 13.49
CA SER A 64 -6.82 -0.91 14.56
C SER A 64 -5.39 -1.41 14.36
N GLU A 65 -5.19 -2.57 13.74
CA GLU A 65 -3.85 -3.06 13.39
C GLU A 65 -3.24 -2.26 12.24
N ILE A 66 -4.04 -1.91 11.22
CA ILE A 66 -3.62 -1.00 10.14
C ILE A 66 -3.20 0.36 10.73
N ASP A 67 -4.02 0.89 11.63
CA ASP A 67 -3.74 2.15 12.33
C ASP A 67 -2.47 2.07 13.15
N ALA A 68 -2.27 1.00 13.92
CA ALA A 68 -1.08 0.79 14.73
C ALA A 68 0.19 0.67 13.88
N VAL A 69 0.08 0.19 12.63
CA VAL A 69 1.20 0.22 11.71
C VAL A 69 1.50 1.66 11.33
N VAL A 70 0.52 2.49 10.99
CA VAL A 70 0.73 3.88 10.56
C VAL A 70 1.17 4.79 11.71
N SER A 71 0.55 4.68 12.89
CA SER A 71 0.76 5.57 14.05
C SER A 71 2.09 5.41 14.78
N LYS A 72 2.87 4.36 14.47
CA LYS A 72 4.20 4.12 15.06
C LYS A 72 5.24 5.21 14.78
N VAL A 73 4.99 6.11 13.83
CA VAL A 73 5.91 7.22 13.49
C VAL A 73 5.07 8.48 13.27
N PRO A 74 4.78 9.26 14.33
CA PRO A 74 3.88 10.42 14.25
C PRO A 74 4.44 11.57 13.39
N GLU A 75 5.76 11.60 13.16
CA GLU A 75 6.44 12.61 12.33
C GLU A 75 6.36 12.29 10.83
N CYS A 76 5.84 11.12 10.46
CA CYS A 76 5.74 10.66 9.07
C CYS A 76 4.78 11.56 8.28
N THR A 77 5.31 12.33 7.32
CA THR A 77 4.52 13.17 6.41
C THR A 77 4.17 12.44 5.12
N LYS A 78 4.85 11.31 4.83
CA LYS A 78 4.62 10.51 3.62
C LYS A 78 4.69 9.01 3.89
N LEU A 79 3.64 8.29 3.52
CA LEU A 79 3.56 6.83 3.59
C LEU A 79 3.51 6.20 2.19
N ILE A 80 4.43 5.28 1.94
CA ILE A 80 4.55 4.53 0.70
C ILE A 80 4.02 3.11 0.92
N LEU A 81 2.91 2.79 0.26
CA LEU A 81 2.29 1.48 0.22
C LEU A 81 2.92 0.63 -0.87
N VAL A 82 3.76 -0.33 -0.50
CA VAL A 82 4.48 -1.20 -1.45
C VAL A 82 3.58 -2.37 -1.85
N ALA A 83 3.22 -2.43 -3.13
CA ALA A 83 2.49 -3.56 -3.74
C ALA A 83 3.43 -4.76 -3.98
N ASP A 84 3.89 -5.35 -2.87
CA ASP A 84 4.98 -6.32 -2.76
C ASP A 84 4.63 -7.76 -3.16
N GLU A 85 3.35 -8.11 -3.22
CA GLU A 85 2.91 -9.46 -3.61
C GLU A 85 2.34 -9.48 -5.02
N CYS A 86 2.86 -10.38 -5.86
CA CYS A 86 2.36 -10.62 -7.20
C CYS A 86 2.09 -12.10 -7.43
N TRP A 87 0.82 -12.44 -7.59
CA TRP A 87 0.34 -13.78 -7.85
C TRP A 87 0.42 -14.11 -9.34
N TYR A 88 0.51 -15.40 -9.68
CA TYR A 88 0.46 -15.84 -11.08
C TYR A 88 -0.96 -15.80 -11.66
N ALA A 89 -1.99 -15.93 -10.80
CA ALA A 89 -3.38 -15.90 -11.24
C ALA A 89 -3.89 -14.45 -11.35
N LYS A 90 -4.40 -14.08 -12.53
CA LYS A 90 -4.94 -12.72 -12.82
C LYS A 90 -5.97 -12.27 -11.78
N VAL A 91 -6.93 -13.13 -11.45
CA VAL A 91 -8.00 -12.84 -10.49
C VAL A 91 -7.45 -12.50 -9.10
N MET A 92 -6.39 -13.18 -8.66
CA MET A 92 -5.77 -12.90 -7.36
C MET A 92 -5.05 -11.55 -7.36
N ASN A 93 -4.41 -11.16 -8.47
CA ASN A 93 -3.80 -9.84 -8.61
C ASN A 93 -4.83 -8.72 -8.66
N GLU A 94 -5.95 -8.93 -9.36
CA GLU A 94 -7.05 -7.97 -9.41
C GLU A 94 -7.63 -7.73 -8.02
N LEU A 95 -7.86 -8.81 -7.27
CA LEU A 95 -8.36 -8.73 -5.91
C LEU A 95 -7.34 -8.08 -4.96
N TYR A 96 -6.07 -8.48 -5.04
CA TYR A 96 -4.99 -7.89 -4.26
C TYR A 96 -4.92 -6.37 -4.46
N ILE A 97 -4.86 -5.91 -5.71
CA ILE A 97 -4.80 -4.47 -6.00
C ILE A 97 -6.06 -3.75 -5.53
N ARG A 98 -7.24 -4.35 -5.71
CA ARG A 98 -8.48 -3.77 -5.20
C ARG A 98 -8.39 -3.54 -3.69
N ARG A 99 -7.83 -4.50 -2.94
CA ARG A 99 -7.61 -4.36 -1.49
C ARG A 99 -6.59 -3.29 -1.15
N VAL A 100 -5.49 -3.21 -1.89
CA VAL A 100 -4.50 -2.13 -1.72
C VAL A 100 -5.17 -0.76 -1.88
N LEU A 101 -6.02 -0.59 -2.89
CA LEU A 101 -6.76 0.64 -3.12
C LEU A 101 -7.78 0.94 -2.00
N GLN A 102 -8.43 -0.08 -1.44
CA GLN A 102 -9.33 0.09 -0.29
C GLN A 102 -8.58 0.53 0.97
N VAL A 103 -7.39 -0.03 1.22
CA VAL A 103 -6.50 0.42 2.30
C VAL A 103 -6.04 1.85 2.06
N TYR A 104 -5.66 2.19 0.82
CA TYR A 104 -5.31 3.56 0.45
C TYR A 104 -6.46 4.53 0.79
N ALA A 105 -7.68 4.23 0.32
CA ALA A 105 -8.85 5.08 0.54
C ALA A 105 -9.19 5.24 2.04
N TYR A 106 -9.02 4.17 2.82
CA TYR A 106 -9.18 4.21 4.27
C TYR A 106 -8.18 5.16 4.93
N LEU A 107 -6.90 5.04 4.58
CA LEU A 107 -5.83 5.85 5.14
C LEU A 107 -5.94 7.32 4.72
N ASP A 108 -6.27 7.58 3.46
CA ASP A 108 -6.44 8.93 2.90
C ASP A 108 -7.56 9.70 3.62
N LYS A 109 -8.69 9.01 3.87
CA LYS A 109 -9.81 9.58 4.63
C LYS A 109 -9.46 9.84 6.10
N LYS A 110 -8.67 8.96 6.72
CA LYS A 110 -8.39 9.01 8.16
C LYS A 110 -7.23 9.93 8.53
N TYR A 111 -6.23 10.03 7.66
CA TYR A 111 -5.01 10.80 7.86
C TYR A 111 -4.83 11.79 6.68
N PRO A 112 -5.67 12.82 6.54
CA PRO A 112 -5.67 13.71 5.37
C PRO A 112 -4.38 14.53 5.19
N ASN A 113 -3.57 14.67 6.25
CA ASN A 113 -2.28 15.36 6.20
C ASN A 113 -1.12 14.42 5.79
N LEU A 114 -1.38 13.12 5.67
CA LEU A 114 -0.38 12.12 5.28
C LEU A 114 -0.37 11.98 3.77
N GLN A 115 0.76 12.27 3.14
CA GLN A 115 0.93 12.01 1.71
C GLN A 115 0.99 10.51 1.46
N LEU A 116 0.09 9.98 0.63
CA LEU A 116 0.04 8.56 0.30
C LEU A 116 0.50 8.31 -1.13
N GLU A 117 1.35 7.30 -1.30
CA GLU A 117 1.76 6.82 -2.62
C GLU A 117 1.73 5.30 -2.66
N ILE A 118 1.30 4.74 -3.79
CA ILE A 118 1.41 3.30 -4.04
C ILE A 118 2.65 3.07 -4.89
N TYR A 119 3.56 2.27 -4.36
CA TYR A 119 4.74 1.84 -5.07
C TYR A 119 4.51 0.45 -5.65
N VAL A 120 4.77 0.27 -6.95
CA VAL A 120 4.72 -1.03 -7.62
C VAL A 120 6.13 -1.48 -7.99
N PRO A 121 6.64 -2.60 -7.42
CA PRO A 121 7.94 -3.16 -7.79
C PRO A 121 8.06 -3.49 -9.27
N LYS A 122 9.28 -3.41 -9.81
CA LYS A 122 9.59 -3.72 -11.20
C LYS A 122 9.06 -5.09 -11.63
N ASP A 123 9.32 -6.11 -10.82
CA ASP A 123 8.90 -7.50 -11.09
C ASP A 123 7.38 -7.68 -11.06
N SER A 124 6.69 -6.79 -10.34
CA SER A 124 5.23 -6.73 -10.23
C SER A 124 4.59 -5.88 -11.33
N THR A 125 5.34 -4.96 -11.94
CA THR A 125 4.81 -3.94 -12.86
C THR A 125 4.12 -4.57 -14.06
N GLN A 126 4.73 -5.56 -14.72
CA GLN A 126 4.14 -6.20 -15.90
C GLN A 126 2.79 -6.88 -15.60
N LYS A 127 2.59 -7.36 -14.37
CA LYS A 127 1.40 -8.08 -13.94
C LYS A 127 0.30 -7.12 -13.46
N LEU A 128 0.67 -6.08 -12.72
CA LEU A 128 -0.27 -5.18 -12.07
C LEU A 128 -0.65 -3.96 -12.93
N PHE A 129 0.24 -3.51 -13.83
CA PHE A 129 -0.02 -2.35 -14.69
C PHE A 129 -1.28 -2.50 -15.57
N PRO A 130 -1.52 -3.65 -16.26
CA PRO A 130 -2.74 -3.81 -17.06
C PRO A 130 -4.02 -3.76 -16.23
N ILE A 131 -3.96 -4.26 -14.99
CA ILE A 131 -5.09 -4.28 -14.04
C ILE A 131 -5.38 -2.84 -13.60
N LEU A 132 -4.36 -2.11 -13.15
CA LEU A 132 -4.49 -0.73 -12.71
C LEU A 132 -5.05 0.19 -13.80
N LYS A 133 -4.65 -0.02 -15.05
CA LYS A 133 -5.17 0.74 -16.21
C LYS A 133 -6.67 0.49 -16.47
N GLN A 134 -7.18 -0.68 -16.10
CA GLN A 134 -8.57 -1.08 -16.33
C GLN A 134 -9.51 -0.69 -15.17
N MET A 135 -8.96 -0.33 -14.00
CA MET A 135 -9.76 0.04 -12.85
C MET A 135 -10.38 1.42 -13.03
N LYS A 136 -11.68 1.51 -12.72
CA LYS A 136 -12.41 2.77 -12.66
C LYS A 136 -12.44 3.24 -11.20
N PHE A 137 -12.07 4.50 -11.00
CA PHE A 137 -12.22 5.19 -9.71
C PHE A 137 -13.64 5.78 -9.63
N SER A 138 -14.20 5.84 -8.41
CA SER A 138 -15.65 6.03 -8.17
C SER A 138 -16.05 7.49 -8.07
#